data_AF-M2UTR6-F1
#
_entry.id   AF-M2UTR6-F1
#
_cell.length_a   1.000
_cell.length_b   1.000
_cell.length_c   1.000
_cell.angle_alpha   90.00
_cell.angle_beta   90.00
_cell.angle_gamma   90.00
#
_symmetry.space_group_name_H-M   'P 1'
#
loop_
_entity.id
_entity.type
_entity.pdbx_description
1 polymer ?
#
loop_
_entity_poly.entity_id
_entity_poly.type
_entity_poly.pdbx_seq_one_letter_code
_entity_poly.pdbx_strand_id
1 'polypeptide(L)'
;MRTYISAQNAVFLACSPQLVWGWHCWSKSPLYTIDLQSSLNSLKEYALCSQSLGSSALADDTKKEDYGPWSHAPVCTSILPSINDKLCVYTDTSFAQNRGISIFTTPSLAKDFASLPAFRDASALVSQSINKPTDSYHATSIPGKGIGMLASRPLKFGERVTAYTPAFLAYLESELSTLDREALWRTAIEQLPSDLKEKFLGLATVYGDPRVQVQDIVKANTFQVMLNGVNHLAVWPETSRLNHACAPKYVLVLSYRQRKKQRKPES
;
A
#
# COMPACT_ATOMS: atom_id res chain seq x y z
N MET A 1 -8.37 8.72 -64.45
CA MET A 1 -6.95 8.93 -64.11
C MET A 1 -6.67 8.18 -62.82
N ARG A 2 -5.89 7.09 -62.90
CA ARG A 2 -5.37 6.37 -61.73
C ARG A 2 -4.17 7.14 -61.20
N THR A 3 -4.08 7.30 -59.89
CA THR A 3 -2.80 7.43 -59.20
C THR A 3 -2.93 6.82 -57.82
N TYR A 4 -2.29 5.66 -57.68
CA TYR A 4 -1.99 4.97 -56.44
C TYR A 4 -0.95 5.79 -55.67
N ILE A 5 -1.11 5.92 -54.35
CA ILE A 5 0.03 6.18 -53.46
C ILE A 5 0.21 4.95 -52.58
N SER A 6 1.33 4.30 -52.84
CA SER A 6 1.89 3.17 -52.11
C SER A 6 2.37 3.64 -50.74
N ALA A 7 1.86 3.04 -49.66
CA ALA A 7 2.55 3.07 -48.38
C ALA A 7 3.51 1.87 -48.36
N GLN A 8 4.78 2.19 -48.61
CA GLN A 8 5.89 1.26 -48.65
C GLN A 8 6.19 0.69 -47.25
N ASN A 9 6.46 -0.61 -47.21
CA ASN A 9 7.17 -1.40 -46.19
C ASN A 9 7.52 -0.70 -44.87
N ALA A 10 6.74 -0.97 -43.82
CA ALA A 10 7.24 -0.86 -42.45
C ALA A 10 8.12 -2.09 -42.16
N VAL A 11 9.44 -1.92 -42.17
CA VAL A 11 10.39 -2.93 -41.68
C VAL A 11 10.49 -2.76 -40.17
N PHE A 12 9.94 -3.72 -39.41
CA PHE A 12 10.17 -3.78 -37.97
C PHE A 12 11.54 -4.43 -37.71
N LEU A 13 12.53 -3.62 -37.34
CA LEU A 13 13.78 -4.12 -36.77
C LEU A 13 13.56 -4.41 -35.28
N ALA A 14 13.35 -5.68 -34.95
CA ALA A 14 13.36 -6.15 -33.57
C ALA A 14 14.80 -6.11 -33.02
N CYS A 15 15.06 -5.24 -32.06
CA CYS A 15 16.33 -5.21 -31.33
C CYS A 15 16.34 -6.36 -30.31
N SER A 16 16.91 -7.51 -30.69
CA SER A 16 17.15 -8.64 -29.79
C SER A 16 18.62 -8.67 -29.38
N PRO A 17 18.97 -8.76 -28.09
CA PRO A 17 20.18 -9.45 -27.68
C PRO A 17 19.83 -10.93 -27.48
N GLN A 18 20.32 -11.79 -28.36
CA GLN A 18 20.40 -13.21 -28.08
C GLN A 18 21.44 -13.44 -26.98
N LEU A 19 21.00 -13.93 -25.83
CA LEU A 19 21.79 -14.82 -24.97
C LEU A 19 20.80 -15.74 -24.26
N VAL A 20 20.58 -16.90 -24.89
CA VAL A 20 19.96 -18.08 -24.31
C VAL A 20 21.04 -18.66 -23.36
N TRP A 21 20.73 -19.15 -22.15
CA TRP A 21 20.33 -20.54 -21.88
C TRP A 21 19.80 -20.63 -20.44
N GLY A 22 18.65 -21.29 -20.25
CA GLY A 22 18.17 -21.75 -18.94
C GLY A 22 16.72 -21.39 -18.60
N TRP A 23 15.77 -22.11 -19.21
CA TRP A 23 14.42 -22.44 -18.74
C TRP A 23 13.84 -21.56 -17.62
N HIS A 24 12.93 -20.64 -17.98
CA HIS A 24 11.55 -20.51 -17.49
C HIS A 24 10.94 -19.27 -18.17
N CYS A 25 9.74 -19.42 -18.74
CA CYS A 25 8.96 -18.34 -19.36
C CYS A 25 8.57 -17.27 -18.33
N TRP A 26 8.00 -16.16 -18.82
CA TRP A 26 7.64 -14.90 -18.16
C TRP A 26 8.71 -13.80 -18.34
N SER A 27 8.88 -13.35 -19.59
CA SER A 27 9.61 -12.12 -19.90
C SER A 27 8.81 -10.91 -19.38
N LYS A 28 9.33 -10.24 -18.35
CA LYS A 28 9.01 -8.83 -18.11
C LYS A 28 9.50 -8.04 -19.32
N SER A 29 8.61 -7.60 -20.19
CA SER A 29 8.96 -6.58 -21.18
C SER A 29 9.00 -5.23 -20.45
N PRO A 30 10.15 -4.55 -20.34
CA PRO A 30 10.12 -3.15 -19.92
C PRO A 30 9.37 -2.35 -20.99
N LEU A 31 8.43 -1.51 -20.56
CA LEU A 31 7.79 -0.54 -21.45
C LEU A 31 8.87 0.46 -21.87
N TYR A 32 9.20 0.49 -23.16
CA TYR A 32 10.07 1.52 -23.72
C TYR A 32 9.20 2.68 -24.23
N THR A 33 9.52 3.88 -23.81
CA THR A 33 8.97 5.11 -24.41
C THR A 33 9.77 5.40 -25.68
N ILE A 34 9.06 5.60 -26.79
CA ILE A 34 9.65 5.99 -28.07
C ILE A 34 9.09 7.38 -28.40
N ASP A 35 9.97 8.36 -28.58
CA ASP A 35 9.58 9.66 -29.11
C ASP A 35 9.46 9.59 -30.63
N LEU A 36 8.27 9.86 -31.15
CA LEU A 36 8.02 9.96 -32.59
C LEU A 36 8.06 11.43 -33.01
N GLN A 37 8.97 11.78 -33.91
CA GLN A 37 8.96 13.05 -34.62
C GLN A 37 8.80 12.83 -36.12
N SER A 38 7.91 13.60 -36.74
CA SER A 38 7.73 13.61 -38.19
C SER A 38 8.55 14.73 -38.83
N SER A 39 9.16 14.45 -39.98
CA SER A 39 9.89 15.41 -40.79
C SER A 39 9.06 15.81 -42.02
N LEU A 40 9.03 17.11 -42.34
CA LEU A 40 8.27 17.65 -43.48
C LEU A 40 8.97 17.49 -44.84
N ASN A 41 10.19 16.95 -44.90
CA ASN A 41 10.95 16.83 -46.15
C ASN A 41 11.41 15.41 -46.49
N SER A 42 10.84 14.38 -45.85
CA SER A 42 10.97 12.94 -46.17
C SER A 42 12.40 12.37 -46.30
N LEU A 43 13.44 13.13 -45.98
CA LEU A 43 14.83 12.74 -46.24
C LEU A 43 15.56 12.18 -45.02
N LYS A 44 14.97 12.28 -43.82
CA LYS A 44 15.56 11.79 -42.57
C LYS A 44 14.48 11.35 -41.57
N GLU A 45 14.45 10.07 -41.26
CA GLU A 45 13.80 9.51 -40.07
C GLU A 45 14.89 9.14 -39.06
N TYR A 46 14.78 9.65 -37.83
CA TYR A 46 15.67 9.29 -36.74
C TYR A 46 14.86 8.56 -35.66
N ALA A 47 14.88 7.23 -35.67
CA ALA A 47 14.49 6.46 -34.49
C ALA A 47 15.74 6.30 -33.62
N LEU A 48 15.88 7.13 -32.58
CA LEU A 48 16.95 6.98 -31.60
C LEU A 48 16.42 6.23 -30.38
N CYS A 49 17.02 5.07 -30.11
CA CYS A 49 16.82 4.36 -28.87
C CYS A 49 17.57 5.15 -27.79
N SER A 50 16.85 5.70 -26.79
CA SER A 50 17.49 6.31 -25.63
C SER A 50 18.18 5.21 -24.84
N GLN A 51 19.48 5.03 -25.09
CA GLN A 51 20.32 4.18 -24.26
C GLN A 51 20.51 4.88 -22.93
N SER A 52 20.27 4.14 -21.85
CA SER A 52 20.69 4.47 -20.49
C SER A 52 22.19 4.80 -20.48
N LEU A 53 22.51 6.08 -20.67
CA LEU A 53 23.82 6.63 -20.35
C LEU A 53 23.85 6.82 -18.83
N GLY A 54 24.64 5.96 -18.17
CA GLY A 54 25.11 6.26 -16.84
C GLY A 54 25.87 7.59 -16.89
N SER A 55 25.29 8.61 -16.28
CA SER A 55 25.92 9.92 -16.09
C SER A 55 26.01 10.20 -14.60
N SER A 56 27.26 10.08 -14.13
CA SER A 56 27.87 10.91 -13.10
C SER A 56 27.10 12.23 -12.84
N ALA A 57 26.69 12.40 -11.59
CA ALA A 57 26.62 13.66 -10.86
C ALA A 57 26.39 14.93 -11.71
N LEU A 58 25.16 15.14 -12.13
CA LEU A 58 24.57 16.48 -12.07
C LEU A 58 23.61 16.42 -10.90
N ALA A 59 23.95 17.15 -9.84
CA ALA A 59 23.05 17.39 -8.73
C ALA A 59 21.82 18.10 -9.28
N ASP A 60 20.80 17.29 -9.61
CA ASP A 60 19.44 17.76 -9.79
C ASP A 60 19.00 18.31 -8.43
N ASP A 61 18.98 19.64 -8.33
CA ASP A 61 18.36 20.39 -7.25
C ASP A 61 16.84 20.18 -7.34
N THR A 62 16.43 18.92 -7.16
CA THR A 62 15.09 18.58 -6.76
C THR A 62 14.93 19.19 -5.38
N LYS A 63 14.26 20.34 -5.33
CA LYS A 63 13.56 20.75 -4.11
C LYS A 63 12.77 19.55 -3.65
N LYS A 64 13.34 18.79 -2.71
CA LYS A 64 12.66 17.69 -2.03
C LYS A 64 11.52 18.37 -1.28
N GLU A 65 10.35 18.42 -1.89
CA GLU A 65 9.17 18.98 -1.26
C GLU A 65 9.01 18.29 0.09
N ASP A 66 9.02 19.10 1.15
CA ASP A 66 9.02 18.60 2.52
C ASP A 66 7.59 18.18 2.89
N TYR A 67 7.28 16.92 2.60
CA TYR A 67 6.05 16.28 3.04
C TYR A 67 6.20 15.67 4.45
N GLY A 68 7.23 16.05 5.21
CA GLY A 68 7.48 15.50 6.54
C GLY A 68 7.94 14.03 6.50
N PRO A 69 7.42 13.15 7.38
CA PRO A 69 7.89 11.76 7.49
C PRO A 69 7.34 10.84 6.38
N TRP A 70 6.47 11.34 5.50
CA TRP A 70 5.80 10.54 4.50
C TRP A 70 6.70 10.32 3.28
N SER A 71 6.70 9.09 2.75
CA SER A 71 7.54 8.67 1.62
C SER A 71 7.01 9.15 0.26
N HIS A 72 5.75 9.59 0.21
CA HIS A 72 5.08 10.06 -1.00
C HIS A 72 4.38 11.40 -0.73
N ALA A 73 4.25 12.22 -1.77
CA ALA A 73 3.42 13.41 -1.75
C ALA A 73 1.97 13.04 -1.40
N PRO A 74 1.33 13.68 -0.39
CA PRO A 74 -0.03 13.33 -0.02
C PRO A 74 -1.04 13.64 -1.13
N VAL A 75 -1.88 12.65 -1.46
CA VAL A 75 -2.99 12.81 -2.42
C VAL A 75 -4.27 13.06 -1.63
N CYS A 76 -4.92 14.20 -1.87
CA CYS A 76 -6.02 14.69 -1.05
C CYS A 76 -7.34 14.84 -1.81
N THR A 77 -8.44 14.76 -1.06
CA THR A 77 -9.76 15.22 -1.48
C THR A 77 -9.81 16.76 -1.54
N SER A 78 -10.88 17.30 -2.11
CA SER A 78 -11.36 18.64 -1.72
C SER A 78 -11.78 18.67 -0.25
N ILE A 79 -12.05 19.87 0.28
CA ILE A 79 -12.63 19.98 1.62
C ILE A 79 -13.99 19.29 1.63
N LEU A 80 -14.18 18.40 2.61
CA LEU A 80 -15.42 17.68 2.87
C LEU A 80 -16.21 18.45 3.93
N PRO A 81 -17.43 18.94 3.65
CA PRO A 81 -18.19 19.75 4.59
C PRO A 81 -18.51 19.05 5.90
N SER A 82 -18.67 17.73 5.92
CA SER A 82 -18.99 16.96 7.13
C SER A 82 -17.90 17.03 8.21
N ILE A 83 -16.65 17.22 7.81
CA ILE A 83 -15.49 17.31 8.71
C ILE A 83 -14.80 18.68 8.66
N ASN A 84 -15.24 19.57 7.74
CA ASN A 84 -14.63 20.87 7.46
C ASN A 84 -13.11 20.81 7.27
N ASP A 85 -12.64 19.74 6.62
CA ASP A 85 -11.24 19.47 6.33
C ASP A 85 -11.15 18.56 5.09
N LYS A 86 -9.94 18.33 4.59
CA LYS A 86 -9.66 17.36 3.54
C LYS A 86 -9.17 16.04 4.16
N LEU A 87 -9.39 14.95 3.44
CA LEU A 87 -8.74 13.67 3.72
C LEU A 87 -7.64 13.44 2.70
N CYS A 88 -6.50 12.96 3.16
CA CYS A 88 -5.38 12.65 2.29
C CYS A 88 -4.80 11.27 2.59
N VAL A 89 -4.19 10.70 1.56
CA VAL A 89 -3.36 9.50 1.66
C VAL A 89 -1.97 9.89 2.14
N TYR A 90 -1.53 9.30 3.23
CA TYR A 90 -0.19 9.43 3.81
C TYR A 90 0.45 8.06 3.90
N THR A 91 1.56 7.85 3.20
CA THR A 91 2.27 6.58 3.20
C THR A 91 3.68 6.77 3.72
N ASP A 92 4.11 5.90 4.64
CA ASP A 92 5.49 5.79 5.10
C ASP A 92 5.97 4.36 4.81
N THR A 93 6.86 4.20 3.83
CA THR A 93 7.42 2.91 3.42
C THR A 93 8.55 2.44 4.36
N SER A 94 9.11 3.35 5.16
CA SER A 94 10.17 3.06 6.13
C SER A 94 9.63 2.62 7.50
N PHE A 95 8.35 2.88 7.76
CA PHE A 95 7.66 2.54 9.00
C PHE A 95 7.88 1.08 9.43
N ALA A 96 8.14 0.92 10.73
CA ALA A 96 8.28 -0.38 11.39
C ALA A 96 9.29 -1.33 10.72
N GLN A 97 10.52 -0.84 10.50
CA GLN A 97 11.63 -1.54 9.82
C GLN A 97 11.30 -1.86 8.35
N ASN A 98 10.92 -0.84 7.57
CA ASN A 98 10.56 -0.95 6.16
C ASN A 98 9.35 -1.85 5.87
N ARG A 99 8.55 -2.19 6.88
CA ARG A 99 7.30 -2.92 6.65
C ARG A 99 6.29 -2.03 5.93
N GLY A 100 6.27 -0.75 6.28
CA GLY A 100 5.41 0.25 5.70
C GLY A 100 4.02 0.36 6.33
N ILE A 101 3.37 1.49 6.08
CA ILE A 101 1.99 1.80 6.47
C ILE A 101 1.42 2.86 5.53
N SER A 102 0.11 2.79 5.26
CA SER A 102 -0.62 3.85 4.58
C SER A 102 -1.85 4.28 5.39
N ILE A 103 -2.09 5.58 5.48
CA ILE A 103 -3.09 6.19 6.34
C ILE A 103 -3.90 7.20 5.52
N PHE A 104 -5.19 6.97 5.39
CA PHE A 104 -6.13 7.91 4.81
C PHE A 104 -6.79 8.72 5.93
N THR A 105 -6.37 9.96 6.16
CA THR A 105 -6.84 10.78 7.31
C THR A 105 -6.66 12.28 7.07
N THR A 106 -7.04 13.12 8.04
CA THR A 106 -6.85 14.58 7.94
C THR A 106 -5.38 14.98 8.15
N PRO A 107 -4.94 16.14 7.62
CA PRO A 107 -3.58 16.61 7.84
C PRO A 107 -3.18 16.76 9.31
N SER A 108 -4.12 17.16 10.19
CA SER A 108 -3.85 17.26 11.63
C SER A 108 -3.63 15.88 12.25
N LEU A 109 -4.51 14.91 11.96
CA LEU A 109 -4.41 13.56 12.51
C LEU A 109 -3.18 12.82 11.97
N ALA A 110 -2.78 13.07 10.72
CA ALA A 110 -1.54 12.53 10.17
C ALA A 110 -0.32 12.94 11.02
N LYS A 111 -0.23 14.22 11.41
CA LYS A 111 0.82 14.70 12.32
C LYS A 111 0.76 14.01 13.68
N ASP A 112 -0.45 13.79 14.20
CA ASP A 112 -0.66 13.07 15.46
C ASP A 112 -0.22 11.60 15.36
N PHE A 113 -0.54 10.90 14.28
CA PHE A 113 -0.06 9.55 13.99
C PHE A 113 1.47 9.50 13.96
N ALA A 114 2.11 10.37 13.18
CA ALA A 114 3.57 10.51 13.12
C ALA A 114 4.21 10.87 14.48
N SER A 115 3.41 11.35 15.44
CA SER A 115 3.86 11.64 16.80
C SER A 115 3.82 10.44 17.75
N LEU A 116 3.15 9.35 17.37
CA LEU A 116 3.00 8.16 18.19
C LEU A 116 4.35 7.44 18.37
N PRO A 117 4.58 6.77 19.52
CA PRO A 117 5.81 6.04 19.77
C PRO A 117 6.16 5.02 18.68
N ALA A 118 5.16 4.37 18.07
CA ALA A 118 5.36 3.40 16.98
C ALA A 118 6.04 4.00 15.74
N PHE A 119 5.92 5.32 15.50
CA PHE A 119 6.55 6.03 14.38
C PHE A 119 7.92 6.61 14.75
N ARG A 120 8.20 6.79 16.04
CA ARG A 120 9.41 7.49 16.52
C ARG A 120 10.48 6.55 17.05
N ASP A 121 10.08 5.39 17.54
CA ASP A 121 10.96 4.44 18.21
C ASP A 121 10.79 3.03 17.62
N ALA A 122 11.58 2.73 16.59
CA ALA A 122 11.63 1.41 16.00
C ALA A 122 12.14 0.34 16.99
N SER A 123 12.92 0.71 18.00
CA SER A 123 13.47 -0.22 19.00
C SER A 123 12.38 -0.77 19.93
N ALA A 124 11.33 0.01 20.20
CA ALA A 124 10.16 -0.45 20.94
C ALA A 124 9.41 -1.58 20.22
N LEU A 125 9.42 -1.61 18.88
CA LEU A 125 8.83 -2.68 18.09
C LEU A 125 9.72 -3.93 18.08
N VAL A 126 11.04 -3.74 17.96
CA VAL A 126 12.04 -4.83 18.00
C VAL A 126 11.98 -5.56 19.33
N SER A 127 12.06 -4.83 20.45
CA SER A 127 12.07 -5.40 21.81
C SER A 127 10.82 -6.21 22.13
N GLN A 128 9.68 -5.90 21.51
CA GLN A 128 8.43 -6.63 21.69
C GLN A 128 8.21 -7.72 20.64
N SER A 129 9.16 -7.95 19.72
CA SER A 129 9.04 -8.88 18.58
C SER A 129 7.81 -8.60 17.70
N ILE A 130 7.46 -7.32 17.53
CA ILE A 130 6.36 -6.92 16.63
C ILE A 130 6.84 -7.07 15.18
N ASN A 131 5.92 -7.46 14.28
CA ASN A 131 6.17 -7.73 12.86
C ASN A 131 7.13 -8.91 12.62
N LYS A 132 7.32 -9.78 13.61
CA LYS A 132 8.12 -11.00 13.47
C LYS A 132 7.21 -12.23 13.46
N PRO A 133 7.35 -13.16 12.49
CA PRO A 133 6.70 -14.46 12.55
C PRO A 133 7.09 -15.21 13.82
N THR A 134 6.15 -15.96 14.40
CA THR A 134 6.34 -16.69 15.67
C THR A 134 6.37 -18.21 15.51
N ASP A 135 6.22 -18.71 14.27
CA ASP A 135 6.07 -20.13 13.88
C ASP A 135 4.99 -20.90 14.66
N SER A 136 4.13 -20.19 15.40
CA SER A 136 3.07 -20.76 16.23
C SER A 136 1.82 -21.11 15.41
N TYR A 137 1.72 -20.58 14.19
CA TYR A 137 0.62 -20.79 13.28
C TYR A 137 1.09 -20.77 11.82
N HIS A 138 0.23 -21.27 10.93
CA HIS A 138 0.34 -21.07 9.50
C HIS A 138 -1.04 -20.70 8.93
N ALA A 139 -1.06 -19.90 7.87
CA ALA A 139 -2.27 -19.58 7.13
C ALA A 139 -2.43 -20.58 5.97
N THR A 140 -3.60 -21.18 5.82
CA THR A 140 -3.88 -22.17 4.77
C THR A 140 -5.33 -22.12 4.32
N SER A 141 -5.62 -22.70 3.16
CA SER A 141 -7.00 -22.85 2.68
C SER A 141 -7.74 -23.86 3.54
N ILE A 142 -8.92 -23.46 4.02
CA ILE A 142 -9.84 -24.29 4.81
C ILE A 142 -11.13 -24.44 3.99
N PRO A 143 -11.56 -25.67 3.65
CA PRO A 143 -12.78 -25.91 2.89
C PRO A 143 -13.98 -25.16 3.48
N GLY A 144 -14.67 -24.40 2.63
CA GLY A 144 -15.85 -23.60 3.01
C GLY A 144 -15.58 -22.37 3.87
N LYS A 145 -14.32 -22.04 4.20
CA LYS A 145 -13.95 -20.88 5.04
C LYS A 145 -12.89 -19.96 4.43
N GLY A 146 -12.42 -20.25 3.22
CA GLY A 146 -11.32 -19.50 2.60
C GLY A 146 -10.00 -19.73 3.33
N ILE A 147 -9.12 -18.72 3.36
CA ILE A 147 -7.84 -18.80 4.07
C ILE A 147 -8.06 -18.56 5.57
N GLY A 148 -7.66 -19.53 6.39
CA GLY A 148 -7.69 -19.43 7.85
C GLY A 148 -6.33 -19.71 8.49
N MET A 149 -6.20 -19.34 9.76
CA MET A 149 -5.02 -19.67 10.58
C MET A 149 -5.23 -20.96 11.37
N LEU A 150 -4.25 -21.86 11.30
CA LEU A 150 -4.17 -23.08 12.11
C LEU A 150 -2.89 -23.04 12.95
N ALA A 151 -2.98 -23.54 14.18
CA ALA A 151 -1.81 -23.66 15.04
C ALA A 151 -0.84 -24.71 14.47
N SER A 152 0.45 -24.37 14.42
CA SER A 152 1.51 -25.29 13.94
C SER A 152 2.03 -26.20 15.05
N ARG A 153 1.69 -25.90 16.31
CA ARG A 153 2.03 -26.67 17.50
C ARG A 153 0.99 -26.45 18.59
N PRO A 154 0.99 -27.26 19.68
CA PRO A 154 0.21 -26.94 20.87
C PRO A 154 0.56 -25.54 21.42
N LEU A 155 -0.49 -24.78 21.76
CA LEU A 155 -0.40 -23.44 22.35
C LEU A 155 -0.89 -23.47 23.80
N LYS A 156 -0.25 -22.68 24.67
CA LYS A 156 -0.69 -22.50 26.05
C LYS A 156 -1.71 -21.36 26.17
N PHE A 157 -2.56 -21.42 27.17
CA PHE A 157 -3.46 -20.30 27.47
C PHE A 157 -2.64 -19.03 27.79
N GLY A 158 -3.06 -17.90 27.22
CA GLY A 158 -2.34 -16.63 27.35
C GLY A 158 -1.09 -16.48 26.48
N GLU A 159 -0.74 -17.50 25.69
CA GLU A 159 0.40 -17.44 24.79
C GLU A 159 0.13 -16.49 23.61
N ARG A 160 1.10 -15.61 23.31
CA ARG A 160 1.00 -14.68 22.19
C ARG A 160 1.26 -15.38 20.87
N VAL A 161 0.21 -15.53 20.06
CA VAL A 161 0.29 -16.12 18.72
C VAL A 161 0.98 -15.18 17.74
N THR A 162 0.59 -13.90 17.70
CA THR A 162 1.07 -12.98 16.67
C THR A 162 0.97 -11.52 17.14
N ALA A 163 1.82 -10.64 16.60
CA ALA A 163 1.77 -9.20 16.87
C ALA A 163 2.31 -8.42 15.67
N TYR A 164 1.46 -7.62 15.03
CA TYR A 164 1.79 -6.86 13.83
C TYR A 164 1.30 -5.42 13.93
N THR A 165 1.93 -4.52 13.18
CA THR A 165 1.42 -3.18 12.93
C THR A 165 0.40 -3.20 11.78
N PRO A 166 -0.56 -2.27 11.73
CA PRO A 166 -1.53 -2.21 10.64
C PRO A 166 -0.81 -1.92 9.31
N ALA A 167 -1.40 -2.36 8.21
CA ALA A 167 -0.95 -2.00 6.86
C ALA A 167 -1.65 -0.74 6.36
N PHE A 168 -2.93 -0.61 6.70
CA PHE A 168 -3.79 0.45 6.23
C PHE A 168 -4.67 0.96 7.36
N LEU A 169 -4.82 2.27 7.45
CA LEU A 169 -5.85 2.93 8.26
C LEU A 169 -6.63 3.91 7.39
N ALA A 170 -7.94 4.01 7.60
CA ALA A 170 -8.78 4.99 6.94
C ALA A 170 -9.74 5.66 7.93
N TYR A 171 -9.81 6.98 7.87
CA TYR A 171 -10.83 7.78 8.55
C TYR A 171 -12.21 7.23 8.19
N LEU A 172 -13.06 7.02 9.20
CA LEU A 172 -14.43 6.57 8.98
C LEU A 172 -15.31 7.76 8.55
N GLU A 173 -15.38 7.97 7.24
CA GLU A 173 -16.23 8.98 6.60
C GLU A 173 -17.39 8.34 5.81
N SER A 174 -18.41 9.14 5.49
CA SER A 174 -19.61 8.70 4.76
C SER A 174 -19.99 9.60 3.59
N GLU A 175 -19.13 10.56 3.22
CA GLU A 175 -19.41 11.61 2.26
C GLU A 175 -18.89 11.28 0.86
N LEU A 176 -17.73 10.62 0.76
CA LEU A 176 -17.14 10.26 -0.51
C LEU A 176 -18.00 9.22 -1.23
N SER A 177 -18.11 9.40 -2.56
CA SER A 177 -18.66 8.37 -3.42
C SER A 177 -17.81 7.10 -3.33
N THR A 178 -18.43 5.95 -3.57
CA THR A 178 -17.72 4.67 -3.54
C THR A 178 -16.51 4.68 -4.48
N LEU A 179 -16.61 5.28 -5.66
CA LEU A 179 -15.51 5.27 -6.64
C LEU A 179 -14.39 6.25 -6.26
N ASP A 180 -14.71 7.41 -5.70
CA ASP A 180 -13.69 8.36 -5.25
C ASP A 180 -12.92 7.83 -4.04
N ARG A 181 -13.64 7.20 -3.09
CA ARG A 181 -13.02 6.50 -1.96
C ARG A 181 -12.11 5.38 -2.45
N GLU A 182 -12.58 4.57 -3.39
CA GLU A 182 -11.76 3.50 -3.97
C GLU A 182 -10.48 4.04 -4.59
N ALA A 183 -10.55 5.11 -5.39
CA ALA A 183 -9.39 5.67 -6.07
C ALA A 183 -8.30 6.11 -5.08
N LEU A 184 -8.70 6.77 -3.99
CA LEU A 184 -7.79 7.17 -2.91
C LEU A 184 -7.24 5.96 -2.16
N TRP A 185 -8.08 4.97 -1.86
CA TRP A 185 -7.65 3.77 -1.14
C TRP A 185 -6.76 2.86 -2.01
N ARG A 186 -6.96 2.81 -3.33
CA ARG A 186 -6.03 2.15 -4.25
C ARG A 186 -4.68 2.82 -4.25
N THR A 187 -4.66 4.15 -4.33
CA THR A 187 -3.42 4.93 -4.23
C THR A 187 -2.68 4.59 -2.93
N ALA A 188 -3.38 4.54 -1.79
CA ALA A 188 -2.82 4.14 -0.51
C ALA A 188 -2.15 2.76 -0.54
N ILE A 189 -2.81 1.75 -1.12
CA ILE A 189 -2.29 0.39 -1.19
C ILE A 189 -1.18 0.24 -2.24
N GLU A 190 -1.25 0.98 -3.34
CA GLU A 190 -0.23 0.95 -4.39
C GLU A 190 1.11 1.54 -3.95
N GLN A 191 1.09 2.50 -3.01
CA GLN A 191 2.27 3.11 -2.42
C GLN A 191 2.95 2.24 -1.34
N LEU A 192 2.31 1.14 -0.89
CA LEU A 192 2.92 0.25 0.10
C LEU A 192 4.10 -0.53 -0.49
N PRO A 193 5.07 -0.97 0.36
CA PRO A 193 6.07 -1.94 -0.04
C PRO A 193 5.43 -3.20 -0.66
N SER A 194 6.08 -3.79 -1.68
CA SER A 194 5.53 -4.91 -2.48
C SER A 194 4.98 -6.04 -1.62
N ASP A 195 5.74 -6.48 -0.64
CA ASP A 195 5.39 -7.60 0.22
C ASP A 195 4.13 -7.32 1.05
N LEU A 196 4.00 -6.08 1.54
CA LEU A 196 2.83 -5.68 2.33
C LEU A 196 1.60 -5.46 1.44
N LYS A 197 1.80 -4.88 0.25
CA LYS A 197 0.77 -4.72 -0.78
C LYS A 197 0.19 -6.07 -1.19
N GLU A 198 1.03 -7.05 -1.49
CA GLU A 198 0.60 -8.40 -1.88
C GLU A 198 -0.18 -9.09 -0.76
N LYS A 199 0.31 -9.01 0.49
CA LYS A 199 -0.42 -9.54 1.65
C LYS A 199 -1.80 -8.90 1.82
N PHE A 200 -1.90 -7.58 1.63
CA PHE A 200 -3.16 -6.86 1.72
C PHE A 200 -4.13 -7.27 0.60
N LEU A 201 -3.67 -7.27 -0.66
CA LEU A 201 -4.49 -7.62 -1.82
C LEU A 201 -4.92 -9.09 -1.83
N GLY A 202 -4.19 -9.97 -1.13
CA GLY A 202 -4.56 -11.38 -0.96
C GLY A 202 -5.60 -11.65 0.14
N LEU A 203 -6.13 -10.63 0.81
CA LEU A 203 -7.16 -10.79 1.86
C LEU A 203 -8.53 -11.14 1.28
N ALA A 204 -9.42 -11.62 2.16
CA ALA A 204 -10.78 -11.98 1.77
C ALA A 204 -11.58 -10.74 1.34
N THR A 205 -12.50 -10.93 0.39
CA THR A 205 -13.46 -9.92 -0.09
C THR A 205 -14.87 -10.33 0.30
N VAL A 206 -15.81 -9.38 0.40
CA VAL A 206 -17.24 -9.67 0.64
C VAL A 206 -17.94 -10.01 -0.68
N TYR A 207 -17.73 -9.23 -1.72
CA TYR A 207 -18.49 -9.32 -2.98
C TYR A 207 -17.67 -9.79 -4.19
N GLY A 208 -16.36 -9.51 -4.19
CA GLY A 208 -15.46 -9.82 -5.31
C GLY A 208 -15.59 -8.85 -6.49
N ASP A 209 -16.07 -7.62 -6.29
CA ASP A 209 -16.17 -6.62 -7.37
C ASP A 209 -14.80 -5.95 -7.60
N PRO A 210 -14.15 -6.17 -8.76
CA PRO A 210 -12.82 -5.65 -9.04
C PRO A 210 -12.79 -4.12 -9.13
N ARG A 211 -13.92 -3.43 -9.30
CA ARG A 211 -13.99 -1.97 -9.36
C ARG A 211 -13.84 -1.32 -7.99
N VAL A 212 -14.09 -2.06 -6.91
CA VAL A 212 -14.05 -1.58 -5.51
C VAL A 212 -13.27 -2.52 -4.60
N GLN A 213 -12.29 -3.22 -5.17
CA GLN A 213 -11.50 -4.26 -4.52
C GLN A 213 -10.94 -3.85 -3.15
N VAL A 214 -10.36 -2.64 -3.02
CA VAL A 214 -9.74 -2.22 -1.76
C VAL A 214 -10.81 -1.99 -0.69
N GLN A 215 -11.90 -1.31 -1.02
CA GLN A 215 -13.03 -1.17 -0.10
C GLN A 215 -13.63 -2.52 0.30
N ASP A 216 -13.74 -3.45 -0.65
CA ASP A 216 -14.30 -4.78 -0.40
C ASP A 216 -13.41 -5.60 0.56
N ILE A 217 -12.08 -5.49 0.40
CA ILE A 217 -11.10 -6.04 1.36
C ILE A 217 -11.26 -5.38 2.73
N VAL A 218 -11.29 -4.04 2.80
CA VAL A 218 -11.41 -3.33 4.08
C VAL A 218 -12.70 -3.73 4.80
N LYS A 219 -13.81 -3.84 4.07
CA LYS A 219 -15.12 -4.23 4.61
C LYS A 219 -15.08 -5.60 5.29
N ALA A 220 -14.35 -6.57 4.73
CA ALA A 220 -14.24 -7.91 5.28
C ALA A 220 -13.23 -8.05 6.44
N ASN A 221 -12.24 -7.16 6.53
CA ASN A 221 -11.03 -7.41 7.33
C ASN A 221 -10.71 -6.32 8.38
N THR A 222 -11.52 -5.27 8.47
CA THR A 222 -11.21 -4.10 9.32
C THR A 222 -11.51 -4.31 10.79
N PHE A 223 -10.71 -3.67 11.63
CA PHE A 223 -10.98 -3.38 13.03
C PHE A 223 -11.18 -1.87 13.20
N GLN A 224 -11.90 -1.45 14.23
CA GLN A 224 -12.02 -0.04 14.56
C GLN A 224 -10.92 0.37 15.53
N VAL A 225 -10.26 1.49 15.25
CA VAL A 225 -9.30 2.14 16.14
C VAL A 225 -9.61 3.61 16.28
N MET A 226 -9.32 4.17 17.45
CA MET A 226 -9.56 5.59 17.72
C MET A 226 -8.24 6.33 17.97
N LEU A 227 -8.05 7.44 17.27
CA LEU A 227 -7.02 8.41 17.56
C LEU A 227 -7.69 9.74 17.90
N ASN A 228 -7.40 10.30 19.08
CA ASN A 228 -7.94 11.59 19.52
C ASN A 228 -9.49 11.70 19.41
N GLY A 229 -10.19 10.59 19.67
CA GLY A 229 -11.66 10.52 19.59
C GLY A 229 -12.21 10.30 18.18
N VAL A 230 -11.36 10.20 17.16
CA VAL A 230 -11.73 9.99 15.76
C VAL A 230 -11.56 8.53 15.37
N ASN A 231 -12.62 7.95 14.80
CA ASN A 231 -12.68 6.55 14.41
C ASN A 231 -12.00 6.31 13.06
N HIS A 232 -11.17 5.27 13.00
CA HIS A 232 -10.52 4.79 11.80
C HIS A 232 -10.77 3.28 11.65
N LEU A 233 -10.97 2.88 10.41
CA LEU A 233 -10.90 1.50 9.95
C LEU A 233 -9.44 1.11 9.82
N ALA A 234 -9.02 -0.02 10.38
CA ALA A 234 -7.63 -0.47 10.34
C ALA A 234 -7.53 -1.95 9.96
N VAL A 235 -6.57 -2.27 9.09
CA VAL A 235 -6.38 -3.62 8.54
C VAL A 235 -4.99 -4.15 8.87
N TRP A 236 -4.94 -5.39 9.38
CA TRP A 236 -3.71 -6.14 9.67
C TRP A 236 -3.68 -7.42 8.83
N PRO A 237 -2.96 -7.46 7.70
CA PRO A 237 -3.03 -8.59 6.79
C PRO A 237 -2.76 -9.95 7.43
N GLU A 238 -1.79 -10.03 8.34
CA GLU A 238 -1.48 -11.27 9.05
C GLU A 238 -2.59 -11.69 10.03
N THR A 239 -3.16 -10.74 10.79
CA THR A 239 -4.21 -11.00 11.78
C THR A 239 -5.57 -11.28 11.12
N SER A 240 -5.86 -10.65 9.99
CA SER A 240 -7.11 -10.83 9.24
C SER A 240 -7.24 -12.22 8.59
N ARG A 241 -6.21 -13.08 8.69
CA ARG A 241 -6.32 -14.51 8.35
C ARG A 241 -7.02 -15.35 9.44
N LEU A 242 -7.35 -14.76 10.59
CA LEU A 242 -8.16 -15.45 11.60
C LEU A 242 -9.62 -15.49 11.17
N ASN A 243 -10.13 -16.70 10.96
CA ASN A 243 -11.55 -16.89 10.69
C ASN A 243 -12.40 -16.63 11.93
N HIS A 244 -13.55 -15.99 11.74
CA HIS A 244 -14.54 -15.83 12.79
C HIS A 244 -15.10 -17.21 13.22
N ALA A 245 -15.35 -17.35 14.52
CA ALA A 245 -16.04 -18.49 15.12
C ALA A 245 -16.89 -18.01 16.31
N CYS A 246 -18.07 -18.60 16.48
CA CYS A 246 -18.97 -18.29 17.60
C CYS A 246 -18.37 -18.68 18.98
N ALA A 247 -17.47 -19.67 19.00
CA ALA A 247 -16.70 -20.08 20.17
C ALA A 247 -15.19 -19.90 19.89
N PRO A 248 -14.67 -18.66 19.99
CA PRO A 248 -13.29 -18.38 19.61
C PRO A 248 -12.29 -19.00 20.60
N LYS A 249 -11.15 -19.44 20.08
CA LYS A 249 -10.02 -19.97 20.87
C LYS A 249 -8.89 -18.95 21.07
N TYR A 250 -9.14 -17.71 20.69
CA TYR A 250 -8.17 -16.62 20.66
C TYR A 250 -8.84 -15.31 21.10
N VAL A 251 -8.02 -14.37 21.54
CA VAL A 251 -8.43 -13.00 21.86
C VAL A 251 -7.54 -12.05 21.08
N LEU A 252 -8.15 -11.06 20.42
CA LEU A 252 -7.44 -9.98 19.76
C LEU A 252 -7.33 -8.80 20.71
N VAL A 253 -6.11 -8.30 20.89
CA VAL A 253 -5.84 -7.13 21.73
C VAL A 253 -5.25 -6.03 20.86
N LEU A 254 -5.99 -4.92 20.74
CA LEU A 254 -5.52 -3.73 20.06
C LEU A 254 -4.79 -2.84 21.08
N SER A 255 -3.47 -2.79 21.00
CA SER A 255 -2.66 -1.93 21.86
C SER A 255 -2.52 -0.54 21.24
N TYR A 256 -3.14 0.46 21.86
CA TYR A 256 -2.88 1.86 21.57
C TYR A 256 -2.68 2.61 22.90
N ARG A 257 -1.51 3.22 23.08
CA ARG A 257 -1.22 4.01 24.28
C ARG A 257 -1.46 5.48 23.98
N GLN A 258 -2.63 6.00 24.33
CA GLN A 258 -2.86 7.44 24.25
C GLN A 258 -2.03 8.17 25.31
N ARG A 259 -1.52 9.35 24.96
CA ARG A 259 -0.95 10.26 25.97
C ARG A 259 -2.07 10.59 26.95
N LYS A 260 -1.86 10.34 28.26
CA LYS A 260 -2.73 10.90 29.28
C LYS A 260 -2.70 12.42 29.10
N LYS A 261 -3.86 13.05 28.86
CA LYS A 261 -4.01 14.50 28.96
C LYS A 261 -3.53 14.88 30.37
N GLN A 262 -2.47 15.67 30.49
CA GLN A 262 -2.09 16.22 31.78
C GLN A 262 -3.32 16.98 32.31
N ARG A 263 -3.86 16.57 33.46
CA ARG A 263 -4.86 17.38 34.16
C ARG A 263 -4.19 18.71 34.46
N LYS A 264 -4.78 19.83 34.01
CA LYS A 264 -4.39 21.14 34.52
C LYS A 264 -4.55 21.09 36.04
N PRO A 265 -3.60 21.61 36.83
CA PRO A 265 -3.83 21.82 38.25
C PRO A 265 -5.03 22.79 38.37
N GLU A 266 -6.02 22.40 39.16
CA GLU A 266 -7.02 23.36 39.64
C GLU A 266 -6.28 24.40 40.48
N SER A 267 -6.43 25.66 40.08
CA SER A 267 -5.95 26.84 40.81
C SER A 267 -6.91 27.20 41.93
#